data_AF-A0A2W4JZ26-F1
#
_entry.id   AF-A0A2W4JZ26-F1
#
_cell.length_a   1.000
_cell.length_b   1.000
_cell.length_c   1.000
_cell.angle_alpha   90.00
_cell.angle_beta   90.00
_cell.angle_gamma   90.00
#
_symmetry.space_group_name_H-M   'P 1'
#
loop_
_entity.id
_entity.type
_entity.pdbx_description
1 polymer ?
#
loop_
_entity_poly.entity_id
_entity_poly.type
_entity_poly.pdbx_seq_one_letter_code
_entity_poly.pdbx_strand_id
1 'polypeptide(L)' 'MDLAFTVAERATCPRRHVGAVLVKNKKLMGTGY' A
#
# COMPACT_ATOMS: atom_id res chain seq x y z
N MET A 1 8.29 4.78 3.80
CA MET A 1 6.97 4.12 3.96
C MET A 1 5.89 4.85 3.15
N ASP A 2 6.20 5.98 2.52
CA ASP A 2 5.21 6.86 1.88
C ASP A 2 4.39 6.16 0.80
N LEU A 3 5.01 5.29 0.01
CA LEU A 3 4.30 4.50 -1.01
C LEU A 3 3.15 3.66 -0.42
N ALA A 4 3.32 3.09 0.79
CA ALA A 4 2.25 2.32 1.43
C ALA A 4 1.07 3.22 1.83
N PHE A 5 1.33 4.45 2.27
CA PHE A 5 0.29 5.43 2.59
C PHE A 5 -0.41 5.98 1.34
N THR A 6 0.34 6.27 0.27
CA THR A 6 -0.24 6.69 -1.02
C THR A 6 -1.16 5.63 -1.60
N VAL A 7 -0.80 4.35 -1.48
CA VAL A 7 -1.65 3.25 -1.95
C VAL A 7 -2.91 3.11 -1.07
N ALA A 8 -2.79 3.33 0.25
CA ALA A 8 -3.92 3.28 1.18
C ALA A 8 -5.00 4.33 0.89
N GLU A 9 -4.65 5.49 0.31
CA GLU A 9 -5.63 6.53 -0.05
C GLU A 9 -6.72 6.03 -1.02
N ARG A 10 -6.43 4.98 -1.80
CA ARG A 10 -7.39 4.38 -2.75
C ARG A 10 -8.31 3.33 -2.13
N ALA A 11 -8.08 2.95 -0.87
CA ALA A 11 -8.95 2.03 -0.16
C ALA A 11 -10.37 2.59 -0.05
N THR A 12 -11.38 1.74 -0.23
CA THR A 12 -12.80 2.12 -0.14
C THR A 12 -13.43 1.76 1.20
N CYS A 13 -12.68 1.13 2.11
CA CYS A 13 -13.18 0.70 3.40
C CYS A 13 -13.41 1.90 4.34
N PRO A 14 -14.66 2.16 4.78
CA PRO A 14 -14.97 3.33 5.60
C PRO A 14 -14.43 3.25 7.03
N ARG A 15 -13.99 2.06 7.48
CA ARG A 15 -13.43 1.87 8.83
C ARG A 15 -11.97 2.27 8.90
N ARG A 16 -11.19 1.88 7.90
CA ARG A 16 -9.75 2.13 7.85
C ARG A 16 -9.20 1.94 6.45
N HIS A 17 -8.42 2.90 6.01
CA HIS A 17 -7.64 2.83 4.78
C HIS A 17 -6.31 2.16 5.08
N VAL A 18 -6.05 1.02 4.44
CA VAL A 18 -4.82 0.22 4.63
C VAL A 18 -4.12 0.13 3.28
N GLY A 19 -2.80 0.17 3.28
CA GLY A 19 -1.99 -0.03 2.08
C GLY A 19 -0.83 -0.95 2.40
N ALA A 20 -0.52 -1.83 1.45
CA ALA A 20 0.56 -2.80 1.54
C ALA A 20 1.50 -2.67 0.35
N VAL A 21 2.79 -2.84 0.61
CA VAL A 21 3.85 -2.86 -0.41
C VAL A 21 4.68 -4.13 -0.24
N LEU A 22 4.81 -4.92 -1.30
CA LEU A 22 5.68 -6.10 -1.33
C LEU A 22 7.02 -5.71 -1.94
N VAL A 23 8.10 -5.84 -1.16
CA VAL A 23 9.46 -5.49 -1.59
C VAL A 23 10.36 -6.71 -1.50
N LYS A 24 11.14 -6.96 -2.57
CA LYS A 24 12.19 -7.98 -2.59
C LYS A 24 13.44 -7.40 -3.23
N ASN A 25 14.60 -7.59 -2.62
CA ASN A 25 15.88 -7.05 -3.11
C ASN A 25 15.82 -5.55 -3.43
N LYS A 26 15.15 -4.76 -2.58
CA LYS A 26 14.90 -3.32 -2.75
C LYS A 26 14.10 -2.94 -4.01
N LYS A 27 13.45 -3.90 -4.67
CA LYS A 27 12.53 -3.68 -5.80
C LYS A 27 11.09 -3.90 -5.37
N LEU A 28 10.20 -3.06 -5.87
CA LEU A 28 8.76 -3.20 -5.70
C LEU A 28 8.26 -4.38 -6.51
N MET A 29 7.60 -5.34 -5.86
CA MET A 29 7.01 -6.53 -6.49
C MET A 29 5.50 -6.40 -6.65
N GLY A 30 4.84 -5.61 -5.80
CA GLY A 30 3.40 -5.39 -5.87
C GLY A 30 2.89 -4.46 -4.77
N THR A 31 1.66 -4.01 -4.94
CA THR A 31 0.95 -3.11 -4.01
C THR A 31 -0.51 -3.56 -3.84
N GLY A 32 -1.12 -3.26 -2.70
CA GLY A 32 -2.55 -3.50 -2.46
C GLY A 32 -3.15 -2.56 -1.42
N TYR A 33 -4.47 -2.39 -1.45
CA TYR A 33 -5.27 -1.56 -0.54
C TYR A 33 -6.67 -2.15 -0.32
#